data_AF-A0A819F0S8-F1
#
_entry.id   AF-A0A819F0S8-F1
#
_cell.length_a   1.000
_cell.length_b   1.000
_cell.length_c   1.000
_cell.angle_alpha   90.00
_cell.angle_beta   90.00
_cell.angle_gamma   90.00
#
_symmetry.space_group_name_H-M   'P 1'
#
loop_
_entity.id
_entity.type
_entity.pdbx_description
1 polymer ?
#
loop_
_entity_poly.entity_id
_entity_poly.type
_entity_poly.pdbx_seq_one_letter_code
_entity_poly.pdbx_strand_id
1 'polypeptide(L)'
;MTTATTTTATTTTTTTATTTTTTTTTTTTTTTTTTTTMTTTTTVTTTTTTTARPIVAITQAGDSIIGICNTIAGGSTGTSGSSYPFYESPSDAIDGSTSTKYLNYGSLSSSCSSSSPAGIDTGFYITPAISNTTIALGLLFATANDSPDRDPITVTLEGTNATSSVGLNSGASWTLIYNGSTGIDPSIDPGRNTYLSQQNFSNTIAFSSYRLLVTSKRGSGNAVQYSEAQIMGYI
;
A
#
# COMPACT_ATOMS: atom_id res chain seq x y z
N MET A 1 -59.73 2.51 57.81
CA MET A 1 -58.60 1.87 57.12
C MET A 1 -58.11 2.83 56.06
N THR A 2 -56.89 3.34 56.19
CA THR A 2 -56.24 4.20 55.20
C THR A 2 -55.50 3.32 54.19
N THR A 3 -55.96 3.31 52.95
CA THR A 3 -55.32 2.56 51.86
C THR A 3 -54.10 3.33 51.39
N ALA A 4 -52.90 2.77 51.57
CA ALA A 4 -51.67 3.31 50.98
C ALA A 4 -51.62 2.92 49.49
N THR A 5 -51.64 3.90 48.60
CA THR A 5 -51.43 3.71 47.16
C THR A 5 -49.93 3.65 46.88
N THR A 6 -49.41 2.46 46.62
CA THR A 6 -48.05 2.27 46.10
C THR A 6 -48.03 2.73 44.65
N THR A 7 -47.36 3.85 44.36
CA THR A 7 -47.15 4.31 42.99
C THR A 7 -45.93 3.59 42.41
N THR A 8 -46.14 2.66 41.48
CA THR A 8 -45.04 2.01 40.76
C THR A 8 -44.41 3.03 39.81
N ALA A 9 -43.18 3.46 40.09
CA ALA A 9 -42.43 4.32 39.19
C ALA A 9 -42.16 3.59 37.87
N THR A 10 -42.59 4.16 36.74
CA THR A 10 -42.25 3.68 35.40
C THR A 10 -41.11 4.51 34.84
N THR A 11 -40.10 3.82 34.28
CA THR A 11 -38.97 4.45 33.57
C THR A 11 -39.03 4.01 32.11
N THR A 12 -38.96 4.98 31.21
CA THR A 12 -38.93 4.73 29.75
C THR A 12 -37.64 5.31 29.19
N THR A 13 -36.90 4.50 28.44
CA THR A 13 -35.68 4.93 27.74
C THR A 13 -35.88 4.79 26.24
N THR A 14 -35.51 5.81 25.48
CA THR A 14 -35.56 5.81 24.02
C THR A 14 -34.20 6.27 23.48
N THR A 15 -33.62 5.49 22.58
CA THR A 15 -32.35 5.84 21.91
C THR A 15 -32.57 5.96 20.41
N THR A 16 -32.02 7.00 19.80
CA THR A 16 -32.05 7.24 18.36
C THR A 16 -30.64 7.53 17.89
N ALA A 17 -30.20 6.89 16.80
CA ALA A 17 -28.91 7.15 16.18
C ALA A 17 -29.11 7.65 14.75
N THR A 18 -28.28 8.59 14.32
CA THR A 18 -28.25 9.11 12.96
C THR A 18 -26.81 9.11 12.47
N THR A 19 -26.56 8.49 11.32
CA THR A 19 -25.23 8.40 10.72
C THR A 19 -25.21 9.15 9.40
N THR A 20 -24.21 10.00 9.20
CA THR A 20 -23.95 10.71 7.95
C THR A 20 -22.55 10.39 7.49
N THR A 21 -22.42 9.95 6.24
CA THR A 21 -21.13 9.58 5.65
C THR A 21 -20.87 10.44 4.42
N THR A 22 -19.69 11.07 4.39
CA THR A 22 -19.09 11.68 3.20
C THR A 22 -17.97 10.77 2.69
N THR A 23 -17.31 11.13 1.58
CA THR A 23 -16.20 10.37 1.01
C THR A 23 -15.09 10.06 2.03
N THR A 24 -14.85 10.95 2.99
CA THR A 24 -13.76 10.83 3.95
C THR A 24 -14.18 10.88 5.41
N THR A 25 -15.45 11.17 5.73
CA THR A 25 -15.85 11.39 7.12
C THR A 25 -17.20 10.75 7.42
N THR A 26 -17.25 9.95 8.48
CA THR A 26 -18.47 9.38 9.05
C THR A 26 -18.76 10.04 10.38
N THR A 27 -19.94 10.64 10.51
CA THR A 27 -20.42 11.22 11.77
C THR A 27 -21.64 10.44 12.24
N THR A 28 -21.58 9.90 13.45
CA THR A 28 -22.69 9.22 14.12
C THR A 28 -23.12 10.04 15.32
N THR A 29 -24.38 10.46 15.35
CA THR A 29 -25.00 11.14 16.48
C THR A 29 -26.00 10.20 17.14
N THR A 30 -25.80 9.90 18.43
CA THR A 30 -26.69 9.06 19.22
C THR A 30 -27.32 9.89 20.32
N THR A 31 -28.65 9.97 20.35
CA THR A 31 -29.44 10.65 21.38
C THR A 31 -30.20 9.61 22.18
N THR A 32 -29.99 9.58 23.49
CA THR A 32 -30.73 8.74 24.44
C THR A 32 -31.53 9.64 25.38
N THR A 33 -32.84 9.45 25.40
CA THR A 33 -33.77 10.13 26.30
C THR A 33 -34.31 9.13 27.31
N THR A 34 -34.06 9.38 28.58
CA THR A 34 -34.60 8.59 29.71
C THR A 34 -35.62 9.44 30.45
N THR A 35 -36.83 8.94 30.60
CA THR A 35 -37.90 9.60 31.36
C THR A 35 -38.24 8.75 32.57
N THR A 36 -38.14 9.33 33.76
CA THR A 36 -38.52 8.69 35.04
C THR A 36 -39.71 9.45 35.61
N THR A 37 -40.87 8.79 35.69
CA THR A 37 -42.11 9.26 36.37
C THR A 37 -42.45 10.75 36.17
N MET A 38 -43.16 11.08 35.09
CA MET A 38 -43.86 12.36 34.77
C MET A 38 -43.17 13.72 35.07
N THR A 39 -41.94 13.76 35.59
CA THR A 39 -41.33 15.00 36.09
C THR A 39 -39.84 15.11 35.78
N THR A 40 -39.13 14.00 35.50
CA THR A 40 -37.71 14.06 35.13
C THR A 40 -37.46 13.40 33.78
N THR A 41 -37.04 14.19 32.81
CA THR A 41 -36.56 13.73 31.50
C THR A 41 -35.11 14.15 31.34
N THR A 42 -34.23 13.17 31.10
CA THR A 42 -32.80 13.40 30.82
C THR A 42 -32.52 13.00 29.38
N THR A 43 -31.98 13.91 28.59
CA THR A 43 -31.52 13.63 27.22
C THR A 43 -30.01 13.76 27.16
N VAL A 44 -29.35 12.71 26.66
CA VAL A 44 -27.91 12.67 26.43
C VAL A 44 -27.68 12.49 24.93
N THR A 45 -26.94 13.41 24.31
CA THR A 45 -26.54 13.31 22.91
C THR A 45 -25.02 13.15 22.82
N THR A 46 -24.58 12.08 22.18
CA THR A 46 -23.17 11.80 21.90
C THR A 46 -22.95 11.86 20.39
N THR A 47 -21.97 12.65 19.95
CA THR A 47 -21.59 12.74 18.54
C THR A 47 -20.16 12.21 18.38
N THR A 48 -20.00 11.20 17.55
CA THR A 48 -18.69 10.65 17.17
C THR A 48 -18.44 10.96 15.70
N THR A 49 -17.35 11.66 15.40
CA THR A 49 -16.93 11.92 14.02
C THR A 49 -15.61 11.21 13.76
N THR A 50 -15.58 10.40 12.70
CA THR A 50 -14.41 9.64 12.26
C THR A 50 -14.06 10.09 10.86
N THR A 51 -12.91 10.75 10.68
CA THR A 51 -12.36 11.07 9.37
C THR A 51 -11.39 9.96 8.96
N ALA A 52 -11.64 9.32 7.82
CA ALA A 52 -10.71 8.42 7.17
C ALA A 52 -9.40 9.17 6.87
N ARG A 53 -8.29 8.64 7.37
CA ARG A 53 -6.96 9.15 7.05
C ARG A 53 -6.76 9.05 5.54
N PRO A 54 -6.22 10.07 4.86
CA PRO A 54 -5.98 9.98 3.42
C PRO A 54 -4.90 8.94 3.12
N ILE A 55 -5.10 8.14 2.07
CA ILE A 55 -4.05 7.32 1.49
C ILE A 55 -3.17 8.25 0.64
N VAL A 56 -1.88 8.26 0.92
CA VAL A 56 -0.88 9.09 0.24
C VAL A 56 0.25 8.21 -0.29
N ALA A 57 1.04 8.71 -1.24
CA ALA A 57 2.30 8.05 -1.60
C ALA A 57 3.24 8.08 -0.40
N ILE A 58 3.56 6.91 0.15
CA ILE A 58 4.51 6.80 1.26
C ILE A 58 5.95 6.78 0.76
N THR A 59 6.18 6.36 -0.48
CA THR A 59 7.45 6.56 -1.20
C THR A 59 7.46 7.94 -1.84
N GLN A 60 8.51 8.72 -1.58
CA GLN A 60 8.66 10.09 -2.09
C GLN A 60 9.81 10.20 -3.10
N ALA A 61 9.67 11.13 -4.04
CA ALA A 61 10.77 11.49 -4.93
C ALA A 61 12.00 11.89 -4.12
N GLY A 62 13.14 11.28 -4.41
CA GLY A 62 14.38 11.44 -3.66
C GLY A 62 14.60 10.43 -2.53
N ASP A 63 13.63 9.57 -2.21
CA ASP A 63 13.89 8.42 -1.34
C ASP A 63 14.95 7.51 -2.01
N SER A 64 15.93 7.07 -1.21
CA SER A 64 16.94 6.15 -1.70
C SER A 64 16.36 4.75 -1.82
N ILE A 65 16.30 4.22 -3.04
CA ILE A 65 15.93 2.83 -3.29
C ILE A 65 17.08 2.05 -3.89
N ILE A 66 17.17 0.77 -3.53
CA ILE A 66 18.20 -0.12 -4.03
C ILE A 66 17.53 -1.17 -4.91
N GLY A 67 17.94 -1.20 -6.17
CA GLY A 67 17.53 -2.21 -7.12
C GLY A 67 18.03 -3.59 -6.71
N ILE A 68 17.17 -4.60 -6.86
CA ILE A 68 17.45 -5.99 -6.50
C ILE A 68 17.15 -6.93 -7.66
N CYS A 69 17.76 -8.12 -7.61
CA CYS A 69 17.54 -9.22 -8.55
C CYS A 69 17.75 -10.56 -7.84
N ASN A 70 17.37 -11.68 -8.49
CA ASN A 70 17.43 -13.04 -7.92
C ASN A 70 16.77 -13.14 -6.54
N THR A 71 15.74 -12.34 -6.30
CA THR A 71 15.09 -12.24 -5.01
C THR A 71 13.88 -13.15 -4.97
N ILE A 72 13.75 -13.89 -3.88
CA ILE A 72 12.64 -14.83 -3.67
C ILE A 72 11.58 -14.15 -2.80
N ALA A 73 10.35 -14.06 -3.31
CA ALA A 73 9.21 -13.58 -2.51
C ALA A 73 9.02 -14.45 -1.26
N GLY A 74 8.80 -13.83 -0.10
CA GLY A 74 8.75 -14.47 1.21
C GLY A 74 10.11 -14.95 1.73
N GLY A 75 11.18 -14.81 0.95
CA GLY A 75 12.54 -15.26 1.28
C GLY A 75 13.54 -14.11 1.40
N SER A 76 14.81 -14.50 1.47
CA SER A 76 15.93 -13.54 1.51
C SER A 76 16.00 -12.68 0.25
N THR A 77 16.45 -11.45 0.42
CA THR A 77 16.86 -10.61 -0.71
C THR A 77 18.04 -11.29 -1.41
N GLY A 78 18.00 -11.32 -2.74
CA GLY A 78 19.06 -11.90 -3.56
C GLY A 78 20.26 -10.97 -3.68
N THR A 79 20.61 -10.60 -4.91
CA THR A 79 21.67 -9.62 -5.14
C THR A 79 21.09 -8.20 -5.04
N SER A 80 21.81 -7.35 -4.31
CA SER A 80 21.53 -5.91 -4.23
C SER A 80 22.48 -5.15 -5.13
N GLY A 81 21.95 -4.18 -5.88
CA GLY A 81 22.61 -3.65 -7.07
C GLY A 81 22.19 -4.45 -8.30
N SER A 82 21.03 -4.09 -8.85
CA SER A 82 20.59 -4.58 -10.15
C SER A 82 21.43 -4.00 -11.30
N SER A 83 21.24 -4.54 -12.50
CA SER A 83 21.84 -3.99 -13.71
C SER A 83 20.80 -3.22 -14.51
N TYR A 84 21.18 -2.00 -14.88
CA TYR A 84 20.35 -1.02 -15.53
C TYR A 84 21.20 -0.02 -16.34
N PRO A 85 20.67 0.60 -17.41
CA PRO A 85 21.32 1.68 -18.13
C PRO A 85 21.54 2.93 -17.26
N PHE A 86 22.55 3.74 -17.60
CA PHE A 86 22.98 4.91 -16.82
C PHE A 86 21.88 5.94 -16.47
N TYR A 87 20.79 6.01 -17.24
CA TYR A 87 19.65 6.93 -17.02
C TYR A 87 18.33 6.20 -16.75
N GLU A 88 18.41 4.94 -16.34
CA GLU A 88 17.23 4.12 -16.07
C GLU A 88 17.37 3.41 -14.72
N SER A 89 17.82 4.17 -13.74
CA SER A 89 18.23 3.73 -12.41
C SER A 89 17.05 3.42 -11.49
N PRO A 90 17.26 2.73 -10.36
CA PRO A 90 16.20 2.46 -9.41
C PRO A 90 15.45 3.72 -8.96
N SER A 91 16.12 4.86 -8.73
CA SER A 91 15.44 6.08 -8.28
C SER A 91 14.38 6.60 -9.25
N ASP A 92 14.49 6.27 -10.53
CA ASP A 92 13.54 6.63 -11.58
C ASP A 92 12.23 5.81 -11.51
N ALA A 93 12.05 4.97 -10.48
CA ALA A 93 10.82 4.23 -10.22
C ALA A 93 9.83 4.98 -9.31
N ILE A 94 10.25 6.04 -8.63
CA ILE A 94 9.44 6.76 -7.64
C ILE A 94 9.71 8.27 -7.66
N ASP A 95 10.18 8.80 -8.78
CA ASP A 95 10.59 10.20 -8.91
C ASP A 95 9.41 11.16 -9.23
N GLY A 96 8.21 10.61 -9.41
CA GLY A 96 7.00 11.35 -9.74
C GLY A 96 6.92 11.75 -11.21
N SER A 97 7.69 11.11 -12.09
CA SER A 97 7.78 11.45 -13.51
C SER A 97 7.53 10.23 -14.40
N THR A 98 6.50 10.32 -15.25
CA THR A 98 6.26 9.30 -16.28
C THR A 98 7.21 9.41 -17.48
N SER A 99 8.15 10.36 -17.48
CA SER A 99 9.10 10.59 -18.57
C SER A 99 10.45 9.91 -18.35
N THR A 100 10.71 9.46 -17.13
CA THR A 100 11.87 8.68 -16.68
C THR A 100 11.41 7.24 -16.44
N LYS A 101 12.34 6.30 -16.29
CA LYS A 101 11.99 4.91 -15.98
C LYS A 101 13.08 4.19 -15.24
N TYR A 102 12.69 3.27 -14.38
CA TYR A 102 13.59 2.22 -13.94
C TYR A 102 13.50 1.04 -14.90
N LEU A 103 14.64 0.54 -15.36
CA LEU A 103 14.76 -0.72 -16.08
C LEU A 103 15.62 -1.69 -15.28
N ASN A 104 15.25 -2.96 -15.22
CA ASN A 104 16.05 -3.99 -14.57
C ASN A 104 16.23 -5.21 -15.48
N TYR A 105 17.47 -5.47 -15.89
CA TYR A 105 17.82 -6.61 -16.74
C TYR A 105 17.63 -7.97 -16.04
N GLY A 106 17.69 -7.99 -14.71
CA GLY A 106 17.64 -9.23 -13.92
C GLY A 106 18.69 -10.23 -14.38
N SER A 107 18.26 -11.45 -14.71
CA SER A 107 19.13 -12.59 -15.03
C SER A 107 20.11 -12.42 -16.19
N LEU A 108 19.96 -11.37 -17.01
CA LEU A 108 20.94 -11.05 -18.07
C LEU A 108 22.18 -10.30 -17.55
N SER A 109 22.15 -9.82 -16.31
CA SER A 109 23.33 -9.27 -15.66
C SER A 109 24.23 -10.38 -15.11
N SER A 110 25.54 -10.21 -15.23
CA SER A 110 26.52 -11.10 -14.60
C SER A 110 26.37 -11.17 -13.06
N SER A 111 25.96 -10.07 -12.42
CA SER A 111 25.70 -10.02 -10.97
C SER A 111 24.40 -10.71 -10.54
N CYS A 112 23.53 -11.01 -11.50
CA CYS A 112 22.18 -11.51 -11.27
C CYS A 112 21.91 -12.81 -12.04
N SER A 113 22.92 -13.52 -12.55
CA SER A 113 22.68 -14.69 -13.41
C SER A 113 21.83 -15.73 -12.67
N SER A 114 20.73 -16.15 -13.29
CA SER A 114 19.83 -17.18 -12.77
C SER A 114 19.06 -17.84 -13.91
N SER A 115 18.31 -18.90 -13.60
CA SER A 115 17.40 -19.55 -14.56
C SER A 115 16.09 -18.80 -14.77
N SER A 116 15.83 -17.76 -13.97
CA SER A 116 14.61 -16.95 -14.10
C SER A 116 14.64 -16.14 -15.40
N PRO A 117 13.49 -15.91 -16.06
CA PRO A 117 13.41 -15.00 -17.18
C PRO A 117 13.92 -13.61 -16.82
N ALA A 118 14.49 -12.89 -17.79
CA ALA A 118 15.03 -11.54 -17.58
C ALA A 118 14.02 -10.62 -16.86
N GLY A 119 14.44 -9.81 -15.91
CA GLY A 119 13.56 -8.92 -15.16
C GLY A 119 12.55 -9.58 -14.18
N ILE A 120 12.38 -10.91 -14.19
CA ILE A 120 11.62 -11.61 -13.13
C ILE A 120 12.50 -11.80 -11.90
N ASP A 121 11.90 -11.83 -10.72
CA ASP A 121 12.61 -11.86 -9.43
C ASP A 121 13.49 -10.62 -9.22
N THR A 122 13.05 -9.49 -9.79
CA THR A 122 13.70 -8.18 -9.69
C THR A 122 12.78 -7.12 -9.11
N GLY A 123 13.36 -6.01 -8.67
CA GLY A 123 12.59 -4.87 -8.18
C GLY A 123 13.46 -3.93 -7.38
N PHE A 124 12.97 -3.51 -6.21
CA PHE A 124 13.73 -2.70 -5.27
C PHE A 124 13.26 -2.92 -3.83
N TYR A 125 14.09 -2.51 -2.87
CA TYR A 125 13.63 -2.23 -1.51
C TYR A 125 13.85 -0.76 -1.17
N ILE A 126 13.08 -0.29 -0.18
CA ILE A 126 13.05 1.09 0.27
C ILE A 126 12.79 1.16 1.77
N THR A 127 13.43 2.10 2.45
CA THR A 127 13.03 2.61 3.77
C THR A 127 12.48 4.02 3.54
N PRO A 128 11.15 4.22 3.49
CA PRO A 128 10.59 5.53 3.19
C PRO A 128 11.03 6.60 4.18
N ALA A 129 11.46 7.78 3.72
CA ALA A 129 11.94 8.83 4.62
C ALA A 129 10.81 9.58 5.35
N ILE A 130 9.57 9.41 4.89
CA ILE A 130 8.41 10.18 5.35
C ILE A 130 8.03 9.89 6.82
N SER A 131 8.35 8.69 7.34
CA SER A 131 8.11 8.26 8.72
C SER A 131 8.93 7.03 9.07
N ASN A 132 9.16 6.80 10.38
CA ASN A 132 9.85 5.61 10.88
C ASN A 132 9.11 4.30 10.58
N THR A 133 7.78 4.36 10.51
CA THR A 133 6.92 3.25 10.07
C THR A 133 5.71 3.80 9.33
N THR A 134 5.24 3.05 8.35
CA THR A 134 4.05 3.38 7.55
C THR A 134 3.19 2.13 7.36
N ILE A 135 1.95 2.26 6.89
CA ILE A 135 1.09 1.14 6.52
C ILE A 135 0.81 1.22 5.01
N ALA A 136 1.40 0.33 4.23
CA ALA A 136 1.10 0.21 2.80
C ALA A 136 -0.30 -0.37 2.59
N LEU A 137 -1.08 0.22 1.69
CA LEU A 137 -2.47 -0.12 1.36
C LEU A 137 -2.76 -0.13 -0.14
N GLY A 138 -1.82 0.32 -0.96
CA GLY A 138 -1.97 0.25 -2.41
C GLY A 138 -0.66 0.39 -3.15
N LEU A 139 -0.73 0.11 -4.45
CA LEU A 139 0.34 0.34 -5.41
C LEU A 139 -0.20 1.15 -6.59
N LEU A 140 0.55 2.15 -7.02
CA LEU A 140 0.24 2.96 -8.20
C LEU A 140 1.44 2.93 -9.15
N PHE A 141 1.27 2.25 -10.28
CA PHE A 141 2.31 2.12 -11.30
C PHE A 141 2.09 3.09 -12.47
N ALA A 142 3.17 3.45 -13.15
CA ALA A 142 3.13 4.04 -14.48
C ALA A 142 3.98 3.24 -15.47
N THR A 143 3.49 3.12 -16.69
CA THR A 143 4.17 2.40 -17.75
C THR A 143 5.34 3.20 -18.33
N ALA A 144 6.42 2.52 -18.67
CA ALA A 144 7.60 3.13 -19.29
C ALA A 144 7.43 3.40 -20.79
N ASN A 145 8.42 4.04 -21.40
CA ASN A 145 8.31 4.63 -22.74
C ASN A 145 8.46 3.69 -23.95
N ASP A 146 9.22 2.58 -23.88
CA ASP A 146 9.74 1.91 -25.09
C ASP A 146 9.15 0.53 -25.44
N SER A 147 8.86 -0.38 -24.50
CA SER A 147 8.53 -1.77 -24.86
C SER A 147 7.46 -2.41 -23.96
N PRO A 148 6.23 -2.66 -24.48
CA PRO A 148 5.16 -3.33 -23.74
C PRO A 148 5.53 -4.74 -23.23
N ASP A 149 6.40 -5.47 -23.94
CA ASP A 149 6.84 -6.82 -23.53
C ASP A 149 7.60 -6.87 -22.20
N ARG A 150 8.04 -5.71 -21.70
CA ARG A 150 8.78 -5.54 -20.44
C ARG A 150 7.90 -4.98 -19.31
N ASP A 151 6.60 -4.77 -19.57
CA ASP A 151 5.66 -4.30 -18.56
C ASP A 151 5.53 -5.33 -17.42
N PRO A 152 5.69 -4.93 -16.14
CA PRO A 152 5.47 -5.83 -15.01
C PRO A 152 3.96 -6.09 -14.86
N ILE A 153 3.52 -7.34 -14.96
CA ILE A 153 2.10 -7.70 -14.87
C ILE A 153 1.70 -7.97 -13.42
N THR A 154 2.52 -8.73 -12.70
CA THR A 154 2.31 -9.01 -11.28
C THR A 154 3.53 -8.70 -10.46
N VAL A 155 3.27 -8.33 -9.21
CA VAL A 155 4.28 -8.02 -8.21
C VAL A 155 3.92 -8.63 -6.85
N THR A 156 4.92 -8.77 -5.98
CA THR A 156 4.70 -8.82 -4.53
C THR A 156 5.14 -7.53 -3.87
N LEU A 157 4.41 -7.12 -2.83
CA LEU A 157 4.86 -6.14 -1.86
C LEU A 157 5.02 -6.81 -0.51
N GLU A 158 6.15 -6.57 0.13
CA GLU A 158 6.50 -7.14 1.42
C GLU A 158 7.01 -6.07 2.37
N GLY A 159 6.80 -6.25 3.67
CA GLY A 159 7.23 -5.33 4.71
C GLY A 159 8.22 -5.94 5.69
N THR A 160 9.11 -5.13 6.24
CA THR A 160 10.02 -5.50 7.34
C THR A 160 10.29 -4.29 8.25
N ASN A 161 10.75 -4.57 9.47
CA ASN A 161 11.21 -3.54 10.41
C ASN A 161 12.75 -3.39 10.44
N ALA A 162 13.46 -4.11 9.57
CA ALA A 162 14.88 -3.84 9.32
C ALA A 162 15.02 -2.52 8.53
N THR A 163 16.01 -1.70 8.91
CA THR A 163 16.33 -0.42 8.24
C THR A 163 17.79 -0.32 7.82
N SER A 164 18.67 -1.15 8.40
CA SER A 164 20.07 -1.21 7.98
C SER A 164 20.21 -1.89 6.62
N SER A 165 21.11 -1.40 5.78
CA SER A 165 21.44 -2.03 4.49
C SER A 165 21.81 -3.51 4.62
N VAL A 166 22.62 -3.88 5.61
CA VAL A 166 22.99 -5.29 5.89
C VAL A 166 21.74 -6.14 6.16
N GLY A 167 20.83 -5.64 6.99
CA GLY A 167 19.54 -6.28 7.25
C GLY A 167 18.73 -6.45 5.97
N LEU A 168 18.50 -5.37 5.22
CA LEU A 168 17.68 -5.39 4.01
C LEU A 168 18.25 -6.30 2.89
N ASN A 169 19.58 -6.41 2.82
CA ASN A 169 20.28 -7.24 1.83
C ASN A 169 20.23 -8.75 2.14
N SER A 170 20.31 -9.15 3.42
CA SER A 170 20.51 -10.58 3.73
C SER A 170 19.97 -11.05 5.08
N GLY A 171 19.55 -10.15 5.98
CA GLY A 171 19.17 -10.49 7.36
C GLY A 171 17.72 -10.21 7.73
N ALA A 172 16.95 -9.55 6.86
CA ALA A 172 15.58 -9.15 7.13
C ALA A 172 14.61 -10.31 6.85
N SER A 173 13.65 -10.49 7.77
CA SER A 173 12.44 -11.26 7.52
C SER A 173 11.42 -10.38 6.84
N TRP A 174 10.93 -10.82 5.67
CA TRP A 174 9.95 -10.11 4.87
C TRP A 174 8.56 -10.72 5.07
N THR A 175 7.58 -9.87 5.39
CA THR A 175 6.18 -10.26 5.54
C THR A 175 5.44 -9.90 4.27
N LEU A 176 4.83 -10.87 3.60
CA LEU A 176 4.02 -10.63 2.40
C LEU A 176 2.77 -9.79 2.76
N ILE A 177 2.60 -8.67 2.06
CA ILE A 177 1.47 -7.75 2.19
C ILE A 177 0.54 -7.88 0.99
N TYR A 178 1.12 -8.00 -0.21
CA TYR A 178 0.39 -8.05 -1.47
C TYR A 178 1.07 -9.02 -2.44
N ASN A 179 0.28 -9.76 -3.20
CA ASN A 179 0.71 -10.54 -4.36
C ASN A 179 -0.40 -10.45 -5.41
N GLY A 180 -0.15 -9.71 -6.49
CA GLY A 180 -1.19 -9.45 -7.48
C GLY A 180 -0.76 -8.54 -8.60
N SER A 181 -1.74 -7.99 -9.30
CA SER A 181 -1.56 -7.15 -10.48
C SER A 181 -0.87 -5.81 -10.16
N THR A 182 -0.21 -5.23 -11.16
CA THR A 182 0.24 -3.82 -11.16
C THR A 182 -0.84 -2.85 -11.67
N GLY A 183 -2.01 -3.37 -12.08
CA GLY A 183 -3.04 -2.64 -12.81
C GLY A 183 -2.96 -2.79 -14.33
N ILE A 184 -1.99 -3.56 -14.82
CA ILE A 184 -1.85 -3.88 -16.25
C ILE A 184 -2.70 -5.11 -16.60
N ASP A 185 -3.53 -4.98 -17.64
CA ASP A 185 -4.16 -6.11 -18.31
C ASP A 185 -3.10 -6.85 -19.16
N PRO A 186 -2.86 -8.16 -18.93
CA PRO A 186 -1.85 -8.91 -19.66
C PRO A 186 -2.13 -8.99 -21.17
N SER A 187 -3.38 -8.86 -21.59
CA SER A 187 -3.82 -9.00 -22.99
C SER A 187 -3.83 -7.70 -23.78
N ILE A 188 -3.78 -6.54 -23.12
CA ILE A 188 -3.91 -5.22 -23.77
C ILE A 188 -2.79 -4.28 -23.31
N ASP A 189 -2.08 -3.65 -24.26
CA ASP A 189 -1.14 -2.56 -23.95
C ASP A 189 -1.92 -1.32 -23.47
N PRO A 190 -1.74 -0.86 -22.21
CA PRO A 190 -2.43 0.31 -21.67
C PRO A 190 -1.89 1.64 -22.23
N GLY A 191 -0.89 1.60 -23.11
CA GLY A 191 -0.15 2.79 -23.58
C GLY A 191 1.10 3.06 -22.74
N ARG A 192 1.89 4.05 -23.15
CA ARG A 192 3.21 4.36 -22.58
C ARG A 192 3.19 5.67 -21.80
N ASN A 193 4.06 5.82 -20.81
CA ASN A 193 4.21 7.02 -19.97
C ASN A 193 2.90 7.42 -19.25
N THR A 194 2.07 6.44 -18.89
CA THR A 194 0.77 6.68 -18.27
C THR A 194 0.65 5.98 -16.93
N TYR A 195 0.03 6.64 -15.97
CA TYR A 195 -0.40 6.01 -14.73
C TYR A 195 -1.51 4.99 -15.01
N LEU A 196 -1.48 3.92 -14.22
CA LEU A 196 -2.45 2.84 -14.24
C LEU A 196 -3.46 3.01 -13.10
N SER A 197 -4.48 2.17 -13.07
CA SER A 197 -5.40 2.09 -11.93
C SER A 197 -4.66 1.65 -10.67
N GLN A 198 -4.82 2.38 -9.56
CA GLN A 198 -4.27 2.01 -8.27
C GLN A 198 -4.81 0.65 -7.83
N GLN A 199 -3.91 -0.24 -7.40
CA GLN A 199 -4.24 -1.55 -6.86
C GLN A 199 -4.30 -1.46 -5.35
N ASN A 200 -5.52 -1.49 -4.79
CA ASN A 200 -5.75 -1.40 -3.35
C ASN A 200 -5.75 -2.79 -2.70
N PHE A 201 -5.24 -2.87 -1.48
CA PHE A 201 -5.24 -4.10 -0.67
C PHE A 201 -5.36 -3.77 0.82
N SER A 202 -5.66 -4.80 1.62
CA SER A 202 -5.81 -4.68 3.06
C SER A 202 -4.51 -5.00 3.77
N ASN A 203 -4.06 -4.09 4.64
CA ASN A 203 -2.96 -4.30 5.56
C ASN A 203 -3.20 -3.48 6.83
N THR A 204 -2.91 -4.05 7.98
CA THR A 204 -3.04 -3.38 9.28
C THR A 204 -1.72 -3.29 10.02
N ILE A 205 -0.64 -3.85 9.45
CA ILE A 205 0.69 -3.88 10.06
C ILE A 205 1.53 -2.74 9.49
N ALA A 206 2.12 -1.96 10.40
CA ALA A 206 3.07 -0.92 10.04
C ALA A 206 4.48 -1.51 9.92
N PHE A 207 5.22 -1.06 8.89
CA PHE A 207 6.59 -1.50 8.61
C PHE A 207 7.51 -0.29 8.40
N SER A 208 8.78 -0.44 8.74
CA SER A 208 9.81 0.58 8.47
C SER A 208 10.34 0.55 7.05
N SER A 209 10.34 -0.62 6.41
CA SER A 209 10.87 -0.80 5.06
C SER A 209 9.98 -1.73 4.25
N TYR A 210 10.03 -1.56 2.93
CA TYR A 210 9.29 -2.37 1.97
C TYR A 210 10.19 -2.93 0.89
N ARG A 211 9.77 -4.05 0.32
CA ARG A 211 10.36 -4.67 -0.87
C ARG A 211 9.27 -4.92 -1.89
N LEU A 212 9.48 -4.41 -3.09
CA LEU A 212 8.64 -4.66 -4.25
C LEU A 212 9.38 -5.57 -5.21
N LEU A 213 8.74 -6.66 -5.63
CA LEU A 213 9.31 -7.67 -6.52
C LEU A 213 8.38 -7.94 -7.69
N VAL A 214 8.91 -7.90 -8.91
CA VAL A 214 8.22 -8.33 -10.13
C VAL A 214 8.19 -9.85 -10.20
N THR A 215 7.00 -10.42 -10.27
CA THR A 215 6.77 -11.87 -10.35
C THR A 215 6.32 -12.36 -11.72
N SER A 216 5.80 -11.46 -12.56
CA SER A 216 5.56 -11.75 -13.98
C SER A 216 5.59 -10.47 -14.82
N LYS A 217 5.73 -10.64 -16.14
CA LYS A 217 5.73 -9.55 -17.12
C LYS A 217 5.00 -9.97 -18.38
N ARG A 218 4.62 -8.99 -19.22
CA ARG A 218 3.69 -9.22 -20.35
C ARG A 218 4.24 -10.21 -21.38
N GLY A 219 5.50 -10.03 -21.76
CA GLY A 219 6.12 -10.76 -22.86
C GLY A 219 7.50 -11.31 -22.52
N SER A 220 8.31 -11.54 -23.55
CA SER A 220 9.63 -12.14 -23.45
C SER A 220 10.77 -11.11 -23.56
N GLY A 221 10.49 -9.84 -23.27
CA GLY A 221 11.49 -8.77 -23.33
C GLY A 221 12.75 -9.08 -22.51
N ASN A 222 13.85 -8.40 -22.77
CA ASN A 222 15.13 -8.65 -22.09
C ASN A 222 15.26 -8.00 -20.70
N ALA A 223 14.19 -7.44 -20.15
CA ALA A 223 14.17 -6.76 -18.85
C ALA A 223 12.72 -6.66 -18.33
N VAL A 224 12.55 -5.97 -17.20
CA VAL A 224 11.31 -5.26 -16.86
C VAL A 224 11.55 -3.77 -16.72
N GLN A 225 10.51 -2.98 -16.90
CA GLN A 225 10.59 -1.53 -16.84
C GLN A 225 9.27 -0.88 -16.40
N TYR A 226 9.37 0.23 -15.70
CA TYR A 226 8.24 1.04 -15.26
C TYR A 226 8.73 2.44 -14.93
N SER A 227 7.89 3.44 -15.21
CA SER A 227 8.19 4.82 -14.89
C SER A 227 7.89 5.16 -13.44
N GLU A 228 6.85 4.54 -12.87
CA GLU A 228 6.51 4.74 -11.47
C GLU A 228 6.06 3.41 -10.86
N ALA A 229 6.34 3.25 -9.57
CA ALA A 229 5.94 2.13 -8.71
C ALA A 229 5.73 2.65 -7.28
N GLN A 230 4.79 3.58 -7.12
CA GLN A 230 4.51 4.23 -5.85
C GLN A 230 3.84 3.26 -4.88
N ILE A 231 4.31 3.24 -3.65
CA ILE A 231 3.60 2.56 -2.55
C ILE A 231 2.68 3.59 -1.92
N MET A 232 1.39 3.27 -1.88
CA MET A 232 0.33 4.12 -1.34
C MET A 232 -0.05 3.62 0.04
N GLY A 233 -0.26 4.50 1.01
CA GLY A 233 -0.52 4.08 2.37
C GLY A 233 -0.81 5.19 3.35
N TYR A 234 -0.74 4.81 4.61
CA TYR A 234 -0.85 5.72 5.73
C TYR A 234 0.51 5.99 6.39
N ILE A 235 0.67 7.21 6.86
CA ILE A 235 1.74 7.67 7.76
C ILE A 235 1.26 7.58 9.21
#